data_AF-A0A9P9DBE1-F1
#
_entry.id   AF-A0A9P9DBE1-F1
#
_cell.length_a   1.000
_cell.length_b   1.000
_cell.length_c   1.000
_cell.angle_alpha   90.00
_cell.angle_beta   90.00
_cell.angle_gamma   90.00
#
_symmetry.space_group_name_H-M   'P 1'
#
loop_
_entity.id
_entity.type
_entity.pdbx_description
1 polymer ?
#
loop_
_entity_poly.entity_id
_entity_poly.type
_entity_poly.pdbx_seq_one_letter_code
_entity_poly.pdbx_strand_id
1 'polypeptide(L)'
;MDFPSYSEKLPGNACLCRNISPPPSPRLTSNFRQPTLHIYSYDRSTIPEAPLHLNYDLQSKTSQLRHIRIDPALRLSNSTMLELRIDSHYASQLLRAEKEIRDAMERALRIVGSHTQSSSSSSGEVIAEWVDGLEDGGDDVDDESDTSGELDAEDASTRVLRVGCNCAHGYQKSVAFVEELASKEWPKGWLIQLEHRNLFPKLL
;
A
#
# COMPACT_ATOMS: atom_id res chain seq x y z
N MET A 1 20.82 -10.07 90.49
CA MET A 1 21.87 -10.78 89.75
C MET A 1 22.09 -10.06 88.44
N ASP A 2 23.17 -9.29 88.44
CA ASP A 2 24.24 -9.21 87.41
C ASP A 2 23.90 -9.12 85.91
N PHE A 3 24.32 -8.00 85.33
CA PHE A 3 24.82 -7.79 83.95
C PHE A 3 26.12 -8.63 83.71
N PRO A 4 26.66 -8.86 82.48
CA PRO A 4 26.70 -7.92 81.35
C PRO A 4 26.79 -8.48 79.89
N SER A 5 26.70 -7.54 78.93
CA SER A 5 27.52 -7.36 77.70
C SER A 5 27.81 -8.55 76.77
N TYR A 6 27.58 -8.39 75.46
CA TYR A 6 28.67 -8.22 74.49
C TYR A 6 28.19 -7.79 73.09
N SER A 7 28.99 -6.90 72.52
CA SER A 7 28.97 -6.33 71.18
C SER A 7 29.30 -7.38 70.11
N GLU A 8 28.69 -7.33 68.92
CA GLU A 8 29.37 -7.80 67.70
C GLU A 8 28.85 -7.15 66.39
N LYS A 9 29.68 -6.23 65.89
CA LYS A 9 30.20 -6.08 64.52
C LYS A 9 29.24 -6.14 63.32
N LEU A 10 29.06 -4.97 62.71
CA LEU A 10 28.77 -4.78 61.29
C LEU A 10 29.98 -5.19 60.44
N PRO A 11 29.81 -6.01 59.38
CA PRO A 11 30.65 -5.93 58.19
C PRO A 11 29.97 -5.03 57.15
N GLY A 12 30.66 -3.95 56.79
CA GLY A 12 30.31 -3.12 55.67
C GLY A 12 30.45 -3.89 54.36
N ASN A 13 29.34 -4.08 53.66
CA ASN A 13 29.37 -4.52 52.28
C ASN A 13 29.38 -3.28 51.38
N ALA A 14 30.58 -3.01 50.88
CA ALA A 14 30.86 -2.02 49.87
C ALA A 14 29.88 -2.17 48.69
N CYS A 15 29.32 -1.03 48.29
CA CYS A 15 28.58 -0.85 47.06
C CYS A 15 29.49 -1.21 45.87
N LEU A 16 29.37 -2.44 45.36
CA LEU A 16 29.82 -2.75 44.01
C LEU A 16 28.75 -2.25 43.04
N CYS A 17 28.74 -0.93 42.80
CA CYS A 17 28.10 -0.35 41.63
C CYS A 17 28.83 -0.89 40.41
N ARG A 18 28.42 -2.06 39.93
CA ARG A 18 28.80 -2.53 38.59
C ARG A 18 28.34 -1.45 37.62
N ASN A 19 29.30 -0.78 37.00
CA ASN A 19 29.10 0.00 35.79
C ASN A 19 28.60 -0.95 34.70
N ILE A 20 27.30 -1.23 34.73
CA ILE A 20 26.59 -1.84 33.62
C ILE A 20 26.43 -0.70 32.63
N SER A 21 27.36 -0.63 31.68
CA SER A 21 27.18 0.22 30.50
C SER A 21 25.78 -0.04 29.96
N PRO A 22 24.94 0.99 29.75
CA PRO A 22 23.64 0.78 29.15
C PRO A 22 23.83 0.04 27.83
N PRO A 23 22.95 -0.93 27.51
CA PRO A 23 22.99 -1.58 26.20
C PRO A 23 22.97 -0.47 25.13
N PRO A 24 23.76 -0.59 24.05
CA PRO A 24 23.70 0.38 22.98
C PRO A 24 22.25 0.49 22.54
N SER A 25 21.66 1.67 22.70
CA SER A 25 20.29 1.95 22.28
C SER A 25 20.12 1.41 20.86
N PRO A 26 19.02 0.71 20.56
CA PRO A 26 18.76 0.27 19.19
C PRO A 26 18.80 1.55 18.35
N ARG A 27 19.85 1.66 17.54
CA ARG A 27 19.98 2.72 16.55
C ARG A 27 18.66 2.67 15.81
N LEU A 28 17.92 3.79 15.81
CA LEU A 28 16.76 3.98 14.94
C LEU A 28 17.31 3.85 13.51
N THR A 29 17.36 2.62 13.04
CA THR A 29 17.75 2.25 11.69
C THR A 29 16.75 2.94 10.79
N SER A 30 17.25 3.92 10.03
CA SER A 30 16.71 4.40 8.76
C SER A 30 15.18 4.36 8.65
N ASN A 31 14.57 5.54 8.61
CA ASN A 31 13.16 5.75 8.24
C ASN A 31 12.88 5.26 6.79
N PHE A 32 13.03 3.96 6.52
CA PHE A 32 12.52 3.31 5.34
C PHE A 32 11.00 3.32 5.50
N ARG A 33 10.35 4.39 5.03
CA ARG A 33 8.90 4.46 4.93
C ARG A 33 8.44 3.21 4.20
N GLN A 34 7.73 2.31 4.85
CA GLN A 34 7.26 1.09 4.19
C GLN A 34 6.36 1.50 3.01
N PRO A 35 6.45 0.84 1.85
CA PRO A 35 5.52 1.12 0.77
C PRO A 35 4.10 0.87 1.25
N THR A 36 3.17 1.72 0.83
CA THR A 36 1.79 1.74 1.29
C THR A 36 0.85 1.62 0.11
N LEU A 37 -0.06 0.66 0.16
CA LEU A 37 -1.20 0.57 -0.75
C LEU A 37 -2.39 1.24 -0.05
N HIS A 38 -2.79 2.41 -0.54
CA HIS A 38 -3.94 3.13 -0.03
C HIS A 38 -5.13 2.95 -0.98
N ILE A 39 -6.19 2.30 -0.49
CA ILE A 39 -7.39 2.01 -1.27
C ILE A 39 -8.56 2.83 -0.73
N TYR A 40 -9.18 3.61 -1.62
CA TYR A 40 -10.26 4.53 -1.33
C TYR A 40 -11.58 4.01 -1.89
N SER A 41 -12.63 4.02 -1.07
CA SER A 41 -14.00 3.95 -1.56
C SER A 41 -14.65 5.32 -1.48
N TYR A 42 -15.26 5.75 -2.59
CA TYR A 42 -15.84 7.08 -2.70
C TYR A 42 -17.01 7.12 -3.71
N ASP A 43 -17.74 8.23 -3.75
CA ASP A 43 -18.79 8.50 -4.74
C ASP A 43 -18.31 9.54 -5.78
N ARG A 44 -19.19 9.95 -6.71
CA ARG A 44 -18.81 10.95 -7.74
C ARG A 44 -18.53 12.35 -7.17
N SER A 45 -18.99 12.64 -5.96
CA SER A 45 -18.89 13.94 -5.27
C SER A 45 -17.78 13.99 -4.22
N THR A 46 -17.27 12.85 -3.76
CA THR A 46 -16.24 12.74 -2.72
C THR A 46 -14.90 12.26 -3.28
N ILE A 47 -14.50 12.75 -4.46
CA ILE A 47 -13.22 12.37 -5.09
C ILE A 47 -12.04 12.75 -4.18
N PRO A 48 -11.10 11.82 -3.92
CA PRO A 48 -9.88 12.12 -3.17
C PRO A 48 -9.13 13.32 -3.77
N GLU A 49 -8.68 14.25 -2.91
CA GLU A 49 -7.89 15.42 -3.35
C GLU A 49 -6.51 14.99 -3.88
N ALA A 50 -5.99 13.88 -3.36
CA ALA A 50 -4.73 13.32 -3.78
C ALA A 50 -4.89 12.57 -5.11
N PRO A 51 -3.94 12.69 -6.07
CA PRO A 51 -3.97 11.97 -7.33
C PRO A 51 -4.05 10.46 -7.13
N LEU A 52 -4.97 9.82 -7.84
CA LEU A 52 -5.14 8.38 -7.87
C LEU A 52 -4.29 7.78 -8.98
N HIS A 53 -3.60 6.67 -8.70
CA HIS A 53 -2.80 5.96 -9.69
C HIS A 53 -3.64 4.97 -10.50
N LEU A 54 -4.63 4.36 -9.84
CA LEU A 54 -5.59 3.45 -10.44
C LEU A 54 -6.99 3.87 -10.01
N ASN A 55 -7.96 3.78 -10.91
CA ASN A 55 -9.35 4.14 -10.63
C ASN A 55 -10.32 3.14 -11.27
N TYR A 56 -11.27 2.63 -10.48
CA TYR A 56 -12.24 1.62 -10.91
C TYR A 56 -13.67 2.13 -10.75
N ASP A 57 -14.38 2.27 -11.87
CA ASP A 57 -15.80 2.63 -11.89
C ASP A 57 -16.71 1.40 -11.81
N LEU A 58 -17.32 1.25 -10.64
CA LEU A 58 -18.21 0.13 -10.33
C LEU A 58 -19.68 0.46 -10.67
N GLN A 59 -19.94 1.54 -11.40
CA GLN A 59 -21.27 1.97 -11.81
C GLN A 59 -21.79 1.26 -13.06
N SER A 60 -21.26 0.07 -13.36
CA SER A 60 -21.76 -0.72 -14.48
C SER A 60 -23.27 -0.80 -14.47
N LYS A 61 -23.85 -0.66 -15.66
CA LYS A 61 -25.28 -0.84 -15.97
C LYS A 61 -25.77 -2.28 -15.71
N THR A 62 -25.06 -3.06 -14.90
CA THR A 62 -25.45 -4.43 -14.59
C THR A 62 -26.76 -4.40 -13.84
N SER A 63 -27.77 -4.81 -14.61
CA SER A 63 -29.14 -5.18 -14.29
C SER A 63 -29.55 -4.87 -12.88
N GLN A 64 -30.50 -3.95 -12.75
CA GLN A 64 -31.61 -3.99 -11.80
C GLN A 64 -31.53 -5.17 -10.81
N LEU A 65 -30.59 -5.16 -9.87
CA LEU A 65 -30.64 -6.02 -8.69
C LEU A 65 -31.73 -5.37 -7.85
N ARG A 66 -32.97 -5.63 -8.29
CA ARG A 66 -34.20 -5.14 -7.71
C ARG A 66 -34.14 -5.63 -6.27
N HIS A 67 -33.93 -4.70 -5.33
CA HIS A 67 -34.10 -4.87 -3.88
C HIS A 67 -32.92 -5.39 -3.03
N ILE A 68 -31.65 -5.19 -3.40
CA ILE A 68 -30.60 -5.26 -2.35
C ILE A 68 -30.62 -3.94 -1.57
N ARG A 69 -31.42 -3.88 -0.49
CA ARG A 69 -31.35 -2.79 0.49
C ARG A 69 -30.11 -2.98 1.33
N ILE A 70 -29.00 -2.41 0.88
CA ILE A 70 -27.78 -2.31 1.69
C ILE A 70 -28.00 -1.16 2.66
N ASP A 71 -28.12 -1.48 3.95
CA ASP A 71 -28.19 -0.49 5.01
C ASP A 71 -26.83 0.20 5.13
N PRO A 72 -26.74 1.53 4.90
CA PRO A 72 -25.49 2.27 4.96
C PRO A 72 -24.85 2.27 6.36
N ALA A 73 -25.62 1.95 7.41
CA ALA A 73 -25.11 1.87 8.78
C ALA A 73 -24.50 0.51 9.12
N LEU A 74 -24.74 -0.54 8.33
CA LEU A 74 -24.16 -1.86 8.58
C LEU A 74 -22.91 -2.07 7.73
N ARG A 75 -21.82 -2.41 8.42
CA ARG A 75 -20.68 -3.11 7.84
C ARG A 75 -21.20 -4.21 6.93
N LEU A 76 -20.77 -4.21 5.68
CA LEU A 76 -21.31 -5.07 4.63
C LEU A 76 -21.47 -6.51 5.11
N SER A 77 -22.69 -7.02 5.01
CA SER A 77 -22.97 -8.40 5.40
C SER A 77 -22.29 -9.37 4.44
N ASN A 78 -21.86 -10.53 4.93
CA ASN A 78 -21.32 -11.61 4.09
C ASN A 78 -22.29 -12.01 2.96
N SER A 79 -23.60 -11.90 3.19
CA SER A 79 -24.64 -12.17 2.18
C SER A 79 -24.57 -11.19 1.01
N THR A 80 -24.42 -9.89 1.31
CA THR A 80 -24.28 -8.84 0.29
C THR A 80 -23.02 -9.03 -0.55
N MET A 81 -21.91 -9.43 0.08
CA MET A 81 -20.66 -9.73 -0.62
C MET A 81 -20.82 -10.91 -1.59
N LEU A 82 -21.51 -11.97 -1.16
CA LEU A 82 -21.80 -13.13 -2.01
C LEU A 82 -22.65 -12.76 -3.22
N GLU A 83 -23.69 -11.93 -3.04
CA GLU A 83 -24.53 -11.47 -4.14
C GLU A 83 -23.74 -10.64 -5.17
N LEU A 84 -22.84 -9.76 -4.71
CA LEU A 84 -21.99 -8.97 -5.61
C LEU A 84 -21.06 -9.86 -6.43
N ARG A 85 -20.56 -10.96 -5.86
CA ARG A 85 -19.71 -11.93 -6.59
C ARG A 85 -20.45 -12.71 -7.67
N ILE A 86 -21.79 -12.77 -7.62
CA ILE A 86 -22.61 -13.38 -8.68
C ILE A 86 -22.63 -12.47 -9.93
N ASP A 87 -22.51 -11.16 -9.76
CA ASP A 87 -22.39 -10.23 -10.89
C ASP A 87 -21.03 -10.45 -11.59
N SER A 88 -21.09 -11.03 -12.79
CA SER A 88 -19.90 -11.34 -13.59
C SER A 88 -19.04 -10.11 -13.86
N HIS A 89 -19.65 -8.93 -14.03
CA HIS A 89 -18.91 -7.70 -14.25
C HIS A 89 -18.13 -7.28 -13.01
N TYR A 90 -18.75 -7.37 -11.83
CA TYR A 90 -18.10 -7.07 -10.56
C TYR A 90 -16.94 -8.04 -10.31
N ALA A 91 -17.17 -9.35 -10.49
CA ALA A 91 -16.14 -10.37 -10.33
C ALA A 91 -14.95 -10.18 -11.28
N SER A 92 -15.22 -9.89 -12.57
CA SER A 92 -14.17 -9.60 -13.55
C SER A 92 -13.40 -8.34 -13.22
N GLN A 93 -14.06 -7.27 -12.77
CA GLN A 93 -13.38 -6.06 -12.32
C GLN A 93 -12.49 -6.31 -11.11
N LEU A 94 -12.91 -7.14 -10.15
CA LEU A 94 -12.12 -7.44 -8.96
C LEU A 94 -10.83 -8.20 -9.32
N LEU A 95 -10.94 -9.19 -10.22
CA LEU A 95 -9.78 -9.93 -10.72
C LEU A 95 -8.82 -9.03 -11.51
N ARG A 96 -9.37 -8.17 -12.38
CA ARG A 96 -8.58 -7.19 -13.13
C ARG A 96 -7.85 -6.23 -12.20
N ALA A 97 -8.56 -5.69 -11.21
CA ALA A 97 -7.99 -4.76 -10.24
C ALA A 97 -6.88 -5.39 -9.42
N GLU A 98 -7.07 -6.63 -8.95
CA GLU A 98 -6.03 -7.36 -8.22
C GLU A 98 -4.73 -7.49 -9.04
N LYS A 99 -4.87 -7.86 -10.32
CA LYS A 99 -3.73 -7.98 -11.24
C LYS A 99 -3.04 -6.63 -11.46
N GLU A 100 -3.79 -5.60 -11.82
CA GLU A 100 -3.24 -4.27 -12.13
C GLU A 100 -2.56 -3.62 -10.92
N ILE A 101 -3.12 -3.80 -9.72
CA ILE A 101 -2.50 -3.32 -8.48
C ILE A 101 -1.18 -4.06 -8.23
N ARG A 102 -1.14 -5.38 -8.40
CA ARG A 102 0.09 -6.17 -8.23
C ARG A 102 1.18 -5.72 -9.21
N ASP A 103 0.82 -5.55 -10.48
CA ASP A 103 1.73 -5.09 -11.53
C ASP A 103 2.25 -3.67 -11.21
N ALA A 104 1.40 -2.79 -10.66
CA ALA A 104 1.80 -1.45 -10.22
C ALA A 104 2.73 -1.47 -9.00
N MET A 105 2.47 -2.34 -8.02
CA MET A 105 3.34 -2.50 -6.84
C MET A 105 4.74 -2.98 -7.24
N GLU A 106 4.83 -3.91 -8.18
CA GLU A 106 6.12 -4.40 -8.68
C GLU A 106 6.89 -3.31 -9.44
N ARG A 107 6.20 -2.52 -10.28
CA ARG A 107 6.81 -1.36 -10.95
C ARG A 107 7.34 -0.34 -9.94
N ALA A 108 6.58 -0.04 -8.89
CA ALA A 108 7.01 0.87 -7.82
C ALA A 108 8.27 0.39 -7.08
N LEU A 109 8.41 -0.92 -6.86
CA LEU A 109 9.60 -1.48 -6.21
C LEU A 109 10.86 -1.41 -7.09
N ARG A 110 10.72 -1.61 -8.41
CA ARG A 110 11.85 -1.54 -9.36
C ARG A 110 12.49 -0.15 -9.42
N ILE A 111 11.67 0.90 -9.45
CA ILE A 111 12.15 2.29 -9.49
C ILE A 111 13.04 2.62 -8.27
N VAL A 112 12.65 2.15 -7.09
CA VAL A 112 13.41 2.36 -5.85
C VAL A 112 14.74 1.60 -5.87
N GLY A 113 14.79 0.40 -6.44
CA GLY A 113 16.02 -0.38 -6.58
C GLY A 113 17.06 0.31 -7.46
N SER A 114 16.64 0.83 -8.61
CA SER A 114 17.54 1.48 -9.58
C SER A 114 18.14 2.79 -9.07
N HIS A 115 17.38 3.59 -8.31
CA HIS A 115 17.91 4.86 -7.76
C HIS A 115 19.00 4.67 -6.71
N THR A 116 19.00 3.56 -5.98
CA THR A 116 20.04 3.30 -4.96
C THR A 116 21.39 2.88 -5.54
N GLN A 117 21.45 2.48 -6.81
CA GLN A 117 22.70 2.06 -7.47
C GLN A 117 23.30 3.15 -8.39
N SER A 118 22.52 4.17 -8.77
CA SER A 118 22.98 5.21 -9.71
C SER A 118 23.56 6.47 -9.06
N SER A 119 23.60 6.58 -7.73
CA SER A 119 24.16 7.75 -7.03
C SER A 119 25.69 7.69 -6.79
N SER A 120 26.41 6.79 -7.45
CA SER A 120 27.87 6.74 -7.39
C SER A 120 28.47 6.43 -8.76
N SER A 121 28.54 7.47 -9.60
CA SER A 121 29.61 7.77 -10.57
C SER A 121 29.03 8.31 -11.87
N SER A 122 29.09 9.63 -12.04
CA SER A 122 29.22 10.21 -13.37
C SER A 122 30.03 11.49 -13.26
N SER A 123 31.35 11.29 -13.22
CA SER A 123 32.33 12.26 -13.69
C SER A 123 33.06 11.59 -14.83
N GLY A 124 32.74 11.99 -16.06
CA GLY A 124 33.63 11.99 -17.23
C GLY A 124 34.06 10.64 -17.84
N GLU A 125 33.68 10.45 -19.12
CA GLU A 125 34.23 9.51 -20.10
C GLU A 125 34.08 8.01 -19.75
N VAL A 126 33.77 7.09 -20.65
CA VAL A 126 34.52 6.73 -21.86
C VAL A 126 33.60 6.05 -22.88
N ILE A 127 33.95 6.31 -24.14
CA ILE A 127 33.53 5.71 -25.41
C ILE A 127 33.67 4.17 -25.40
N ALA A 128 32.65 3.45 -25.87
CA ALA A 128 32.83 2.20 -26.62
C ALA A 128 31.60 1.90 -27.49
N GLU A 129 31.77 2.27 -28.75
CA GLU A 129 31.19 1.75 -29.99
C GLU A 129 30.75 0.27 -29.94
N TRP A 130 29.48 0.00 -30.27
CA TRP A 130 28.99 -1.31 -30.71
C TRP A 130 28.12 -1.12 -31.96
N VAL A 131 28.76 -1.31 -33.11
CA VAL A 131 28.20 -1.67 -34.43
C VAL A 131 28.80 -3.07 -34.68
N ASP A 132 28.12 -4.14 -35.07
CA ASP A 132 27.22 -4.33 -36.20
C ASP A 132 26.49 -5.70 -36.05
N GLY A 133 25.38 -5.90 -36.75
CA GLY A 133 24.74 -7.22 -36.87
C GLY A 133 23.29 -7.22 -37.33
N LEU A 134 23.06 -6.97 -38.63
CA LEU A 134 21.80 -7.17 -39.34
C LEU A 134 21.38 -8.66 -39.44
N GLU A 135 20.08 -8.92 -39.32
CA GLU A 135 19.25 -9.93 -40.05
C GLU A 135 17.78 -9.69 -39.61
N ASP A 136 16.96 -8.98 -40.40
CA ASP A 136 16.05 -9.46 -41.47
C ASP A 136 14.96 -10.47 -41.02
N GLY A 137 13.69 -10.08 -41.16
CA GLY A 137 12.53 -10.94 -40.91
C GLY A 137 11.34 -10.18 -40.31
N GLY A 138 10.45 -9.67 -41.17
CA GLY A 138 9.25 -8.93 -40.77
C GLY A 138 8.12 -9.78 -40.20
N ASP A 139 7.24 -9.12 -39.43
CA ASP A 139 5.80 -9.39 -39.38
C ASP A 139 5.10 -8.15 -38.78
N ASP A 140 3.94 -7.82 -39.32
CA ASP A 140 3.15 -6.62 -39.01
C ASP A 140 2.70 -6.59 -37.54
N VAL A 141 3.01 -5.49 -36.84
CA VAL A 141 2.53 -5.23 -35.47
C VAL A 141 1.65 -3.98 -35.49
N ASP A 142 0.33 -4.19 -35.32
CA ASP A 142 -0.60 -3.16 -34.85
C ASP A 142 -0.22 -2.80 -33.41
N ASP A 143 0.64 -1.80 -33.29
CA ASP A 143 1.12 -1.18 -32.07
C ASP A 143 0.03 -0.23 -31.52
N GLU A 144 -0.87 -0.79 -30.73
CA GLU A 144 -1.87 -0.03 -29.96
C GLU A 144 -1.17 0.75 -28.83
N SER A 145 -0.64 1.91 -29.19
CA SER A 145 -0.49 3.13 -28.38
C SER A 145 -0.07 2.90 -26.92
N ASP A 146 1.22 2.66 -26.72
CA ASP A 146 1.88 2.84 -25.44
C ASP A 146 1.98 4.34 -25.14
N THR A 147 0.88 4.90 -24.60
CA THR A 147 0.88 6.24 -24.02
C THR A 147 1.69 6.18 -22.73
N SER A 148 3.00 6.34 -22.88
CA SER A 148 3.94 6.63 -21.80
C SER A 148 3.56 7.98 -21.19
N GLY A 149 2.59 7.95 -20.29
CA GLY A 149 2.29 9.05 -19.40
C GLY A 149 3.58 9.42 -18.67
N GLU A 150 4.09 10.61 -18.98
CA GLU A 150 5.17 11.29 -18.31
C GLU A 150 4.83 11.33 -16.82
N LEU A 151 5.37 10.37 -16.07
CA LEU A 151 5.27 10.35 -14.62
C LEU A 151 6.13 11.51 -14.15
N ASP A 152 5.49 12.64 -13.82
CA ASP A 152 6.12 13.79 -13.17
C ASP A 152 7.11 13.29 -12.12
N ALA A 153 8.40 13.58 -12.36
CA ALA A 153 9.54 13.07 -11.60
C ALA A 153 9.56 13.52 -10.12
N GLU A 154 8.56 14.28 -9.69
CA GLU A 154 8.40 14.80 -8.33
C GLU A 154 7.83 13.76 -7.34
N ASP A 155 7.22 12.67 -7.81
CA ASP A 155 6.62 11.63 -6.94
C ASP A 155 7.50 10.36 -6.78
N ALA A 156 8.74 10.37 -7.29
CA ALA A 156 9.69 9.25 -7.20
C ALA A 156 10.11 8.90 -5.76
N SER A 157 9.74 9.72 -4.76
CA SER A 157 9.95 9.41 -3.33
C SER A 157 8.74 8.75 -2.66
N THR A 158 7.58 8.77 -3.32
CA THR A 158 6.32 8.45 -2.66
C THR A 158 6.02 6.98 -2.88
N ARG A 159 6.42 6.17 -1.91
CA ARG A 159 6.14 4.73 -1.85
C ARG A 159 4.65 4.43 -1.64
N VAL A 160 3.73 5.26 -2.13
CA VAL A 160 2.29 5.17 -1.89
C VAL A 160 1.58 4.90 -3.21
N LEU A 161 1.04 3.69 -3.37
CA LEU A 161 0.15 3.38 -4.47
C LEU A 161 -1.29 3.71 -4.04
N ARG A 162 -1.92 4.68 -4.70
CA ARG A 162 -3.30 5.12 -4.42
C ARG A 162 -4.28 4.52 -5.41
N VAL A 163 -5.28 3.82 -4.91
CA VAL A 163 -6.30 3.14 -5.70
C VAL A 163 -7.67 3.67 -5.33
N GLY A 164 -8.40 4.19 -6.31
CA GLY A 164 -9.77 4.64 -6.14
C GLY A 164 -10.77 3.61 -6.65
N CYS A 165 -11.84 3.39 -5.88
CA CYS A 165 -12.98 2.59 -6.28
C CYS A 165 -14.24 3.44 -6.07
N ASN A 166 -14.90 3.85 -7.16
CA ASN A 166 -16.12 4.65 -7.07
C ASN A 166 -17.37 3.86 -7.44
N CYS A 167 -18.47 4.19 -6.76
CA CYS A 167 -19.81 3.78 -7.16
C CYS A 167 -20.79 4.95 -7.02
N ALA A 168 -22.05 4.77 -7.45
CA ALA A 168 -23.02 5.87 -7.53
C ALA A 168 -23.22 6.62 -6.20
N HIS A 169 -23.21 5.89 -5.07
CA HIS A 169 -23.44 6.47 -3.75
C HIS A 169 -22.27 6.27 -2.77
N GLY A 170 -21.19 5.62 -3.19
CA GLY A 170 -19.97 5.49 -2.38
C GLY A 170 -20.01 4.55 -1.18
N TYR A 171 -21.16 3.97 -0.79
CA TYR A 171 -21.29 3.12 0.41
C TYR A 171 -21.64 1.64 0.14
N GLN A 172 -21.81 1.23 -1.13
CA GLN A 172 -22.23 -0.13 -1.49
C GLN A 172 -21.11 -0.90 -2.21
N LYS A 173 -21.16 -0.94 -3.54
CA LYS A 173 -20.22 -1.69 -4.38
C LYS A 173 -18.77 -1.25 -4.14
N SER A 174 -18.52 0.05 -4.02
CA SER A 174 -17.18 0.58 -3.75
C SER A 174 -16.62 0.12 -2.42
N VAL A 175 -17.41 0.12 -1.35
CA VAL A 175 -16.95 -0.36 -0.04
C VAL A 175 -16.67 -1.86 -0.10
N ALA A 176 -17.56 -2.64 -0.71
CA ALA A 176 -17.41 -4.09 -0.83
C ALA A 176 -16.14 -4.46 -1.59
N PHE A 177 -15.94 -3.81 -2.73
CA PHE A 177 -14.79 -4.01 -3.58
C PHE A 177 -13.48 -3.70 -2.87
N VAL A 178 -13.46 -2.59 -2.12
CA VAL A 178 -12.29 -2.14 -1.36
C VAL A 178 -11.98 -3.07 -0.19
N GLU A 179 -12.98 -3.55 0.54
CA GLU A 179 -12.83 -4.56 1.60
C GLU A 179 -12.33 -5.90 1.03
N GLU A 180 -12.82 -6.33 -0.15
CA GLU A 180 -12.31 -7.53 -0.81
C GLU A 180 -10.86 -7.39 -1.22
N LEU A 181 -10.47 -6.26 -1.80
CA LEU A 181 -9.08 -5.98 -2.15
C LEU A 181 -8.18 -5.94 -0.91
N ALA A 182 -8.63 -5.31 0.18
CA ALA A 182 -7.87 -5.26 1.43
C ALA A 182 -7.67 -6.64 2.06
N SER A 183 -8.59 -7.58 1.81
CA SER A 183 -8.51 -8.95 2.29
C SER A 183 -7.60 -9.86 1.44
N LYS A 184 -7.06 -9.37 0.32
CA LYS A 184 -6.13 -10.13 -0.53
C LYS A 184 -4.73 -10.20 0.07
N GLU A 185 -3.99 -11.23 -0.35
CA GLU A 185 -2.57 -11.33 -0.07
C GLU A 185 -1.78 -10.41 -1.01
N TRP A 186 -1.15 -9.40 -0.41
CA TRP A 186 -0.30 -8.45 -1.11
C TRP A 186 1.19 -8.77 -0.87
N PRO A 187 2.10 -8.31 -1.77
CA PRO A 187 3.54 -8.47 -1.59
C PRO A 187 4.02 -8.05 -0.20
N LYS A 188 4.93 -8.84 0.38
CA LYS A 188 5.44 -8.61 1.74
C LYS A 188 6.08 -7.22 1.87
N GLY A 189 5.90 -6.59 3.03
CA GLY A 189 6.46 -5.27 3.34
C GLY A 189 5.61 -4.09 2.88
N TRP A 190 4.47 -4.34 2.23
CA TRP A 190 3.48 -3.32 1.94
C TRP A 190 2.51 -3.14 3.11
N LEU A 191 2.31 -1.89 3.51
CA LEU A 191 1.27 -1.48 4.45
C LEU A 191 -0.03 -1.26 3.67
N ILE A 192 -1.14 -1.83 4.12
CA ILE A 192 -2.45 -1.61 3.49
C ILE A 192 -3.22 -0.58 4.31
N GLN A 193 -3.70 0.48 3.65
CA GLN A 193 -4.55 1.51 4.25
C GLN A 193 -5.88 1.57 3.52
N LEU A 194 -6.96 1.64 4.30
CA LEU A 194 -8.33 1.65 3.81
C LEU A 194 -9.02 2.94 4.23
N GLU A 195 -9.62 3.65 3.28
CA GLU A 195 -10.42 4.84 3.55
C GLU A 195 -11.80 4.74 2.89
N HIS A 196 -12.85 4.88 3.70
CA HIS A 196 -14.24 4.94 3.22
C HIS A 196 -14.81 6.33 3.43
N ARG A 197 -14.84 7.13 2.36
CA ARG A 197 -15.22 8.55 2.46
C ARG A 197 -16.70 8.77 2.73
N ASN A 198 -17.53 7.75 2.47
CA ASN A 198 -18.99 7.84 2.53
C ASN A 198 -19.65 7.00 3.63
N LEU A 199 -18.88 6.27 4.46
CA LEU A 199 -19.45 5.39 5.50
C LEU A 199 -19.78 6.09 6.82
N PHE A 200 -19.32 7.32 7.03
CA PHE A 200 -19.62 8.07 8.25
C PHE A 200 -20.27 9.39 7.90
N PRO A 201 -21.50 9.68 8.38
CA PRO A 201 -21.88 11.07 8.53
C PRO A 201 -20.82 11.68 9.44
N LYS A 202 -20.13 12.72 8.96
CA LYS A 202 -19.34 13.57 9.84
C LYS A 202 -20.33 14.08 10.88
N LEU A 203 -20.32 13.50 12.07
CA LEU A 203 -21.08 14.01 13.20
C LEU A 203 -20.48 15.40 13.46
N LEU A 204 -21.12 16.42 12.90
CA LEU A 204 -20.89 17.82 13.19
C LEU A 204 -21.46 18.13 14.57
#